data_AF-C0NHX2-F1
#
_entry.id   AF-C0NHX2-F1
#
_cell.length_a   1.000
_cell.length_b   1.000
_cell.length_c   1.000
_cell.angle_alpha   90.00
_cell.angle_beta   90.00
_cell.angle_gamma   90.00
#
_symmetry.space_group_name_H-M   'P 1'
#
loop_
_entity.id
_entity.type
_entity.pdbx_description
1 polymer ?
#
loop_
_entity_poly.entity_id
_entity_poly.type
_entity_poly.pdbx_seq_one_letter_code
_entity_poly.pdbx_strand_id
1 'polypeptide(L)'
;MNRDTALPSRSTLPGSRPAISRGWTKHETGHPEPDRCSSCSLLDLPSELHLQLMSWLDFRDIQMLRATNSYFRHLPSDTQIARIRRDYVADLVSAEMKEVAESAANAASTPASNDTSSDDASQRLTCYSCLRHLLIHAFSRTQMTRRRGKGHADASKRFCVDCALRLHKWEPGISLSFSWGDAVYCRRCRGLVPLRNSPAEWAGTLGLCEGCQAVLGIPDWRQHEGEGTRGFWYEAKALLDRNFAEQRKGMQGERADMWETLRGEIASLRLSEKLEV
;
A
#
# COMPACT_ATOMS: atom_id res chain seq x y z
N MET A 1 3.85 -9.60 16.65
CA MET A 1 2.41 -9.75 16.94
C MET A 1 1.65 -9.27 15.71
N ASN A 2 1.10 -10.19 14.91
CA ASN A 2 0.24 -9.87 13.77
C ASN A 2 -1.04 -9.24 14.31
N ARG A 3 -1.19 -7.92 14.16
CA ARG A 3 -2.48 -7.26 14.33
C ARG A 3 -3.21 -7.38 13.01
N ASP A 4 -4.13 -8.33 12.97
CA ASP A 4 -5.11 -8.48 11.91
C ASP A 4 -5.90 -7.18 11.81
N THR A 5 -5.59 -6.38 10.79
CA THR A 5 -6.41 -5.25 10.38
C THR A 5 -7.71 -5.84 9.86
N ALA A 6 -8.72 -5.90 10.73
CA ALA A 6 -10.06 -6.34 10.41
C ALA A 6 -10.61 -5.48 9.25
N LEU A 7 -10.56 -6.06 8.04
CA LEU A 7 -11.32 -5.54 6.91
C LEU A 7 -12.81 -5.77 7.18
N PRO A 8 -13.69 -4.84 6.76
CA PRO A 8 -15.10 -4.86 7.10
C PRO A 8 -15.77 -6.16 6.63
N SER A 9 -16.41 -6.80 7.60
CA SER A 9 -17.15 -8.05 7.49
C SER A 9 -18.22 -7.95 6.40
N ARG A 10 -18.12 -8.83 5.40
CA ARG A 10 -19.05 -8.94 4.29
C ARG A 10 -20.37 -9.50 4.83
N SER A 11 -21.43 -8.71 4.71
CA SER A 11 -22.79 -9.01 5.16
C SER A 11 -23.22 -10.40 4.74
N THR A 12 -23.52 -11.24 5.73
CA THR A 12 -24.03 -12.60 5.59
C THR A 12 -25.40 -12.52 4.93
N LEU A 13 -25.49 -12.95 3.66
CA LEU A 13 -26.78 -13.13 3.01
C LEU A 13 -27.53 -14.27 3.72
N PRO A 14 -28.77 -14.04 4.18
CA PRO A 14 -29.55 -15.04 4.89
C PRO A 14 -29.95 -16.17 3.96
N GLY A 15 -29.79 -17.39 4.47
CA GLY A 15 -30.13 -18.61 3.78
C GLY A 15 -31.60 -18.72 3.42
N SER A 16 -31.86 -19.39 2.31
CA SER A 16 -33.15 -19.96 1.97
C SER A 16 -32.90 -21.24 1.17
N ARG A 17 -32.79 -22.35 1.90
CA ARG A 17 -32.84 -23.71 1.36
C ARG A 17 -34.29 -24.21 1.52
N PRO A 18 -35.06 -24.38 0.43
CA PRO A 18 -36.16 -25.31 0.42
C PRO A 18 -35.66 -26.68 -0.08
N ALA A 19 -35.85 -27.67 0.77
CA ALA A 19 -35.66 -29.07 0.49
C ALA A 19 -36.64 -29.55 -0.59
N ILE A 20 -36.14 -30.18 -1.64
CA ILE A 20 -36.96 -31.01 -2.54
C ILE A 20 -36.42 -32.42 -2.46
N SER A 21 -37.07 -33.21 -1.60
CA SER A 21 -37.09 -34.67 -1.65
C SER A 21 -37.93 -35.10 -2.84
N ARG A 22 -37.41 -36.04 -3.65
CA ARG A 22 -38.08 -36.97 -4.59
C ARG A 22 -36.97 -37.43 -5.53
N GLY A 23 -36.71 -38.69 -5.80
CA GLY A 23 -37.35 -39.97 -5.52
C GLY A 23 -36.49 -40.95 -6.33
N TRP A 24 -35.99 -42.00 -5.69
CA TRP A 24 -35.01 -42.91 -6.29
C TRP A 24 -35.74 -43.85 -7.24
N THR A 25 -35.83 -43.52 -8.52
CA THR A 25 -36.24 -44.47 -9.55
C THR A 25 -35.01 -45.26 -10.02
N LYS A 26 -34.90 -46.47 -9.47
CA LYS A 26 -34.01 -47.54 -9.90
C LYS A 26 -34.43 -47.98 -11.30
N HIS A 27 -33.73 -47.53 -12.34
CA HIS A 27 -33.81 -48.12 -13.68
C HIS A 27 -32.39 -48.52 -14.11
N GLU A 28 -32.09 -49.79 -13.83
CA GLU A 28 -30.99 -50.53 -14.42
C GLU A 28 -31.32 -50.75 -15.90
N THR A 29 -30.62 -50.04 -16.79
CA THR A 29 -30.57 -50.41 -18.20
C THR A 29 -29.20 -50.03 -18.72
N GLY A 30 -28.36 -51.07 -18.86
CA GLY A 30 -26.96 -50.95 -19.28
C GLY A 30 -26.85 -50.32 -20.67
N HIS A 31 -26.33 -49.11 -20.70
CA HIS A 31 -25.68 -48.56 -21.87
C HIS A 31 -24.16 -48.65 -21.64
N PRO A 32 -23.37 -49.11 -22.63
CA PRO A 32 -21.92 -49.13 -22.54
C PRO A 32 -21.45 -47.69 -22.32
N GLU A 33 -20.85 -47.44 -21.14
CA GLU A 33 -20.34 -46.12 -20.78
C GLU A 33 -19.40 -45.64 -21.89
N PRO A 34 -19.69 -44.49 -22.54
CA PRO A 34 -18.70 -43.88 -23.42
C PRO A 34 -17.50 -43.56 -22.56
N ASP A 35 -16.39 -44.20 -22.92
CA ASP A 35 -15.04 -44.07 -22.39
C ASP A 35 -14.86 -42.70 -21.73
N ARG A 36 -14.95 -42.66 -20.39
CA ARG A 36 -14.94 -41.41 -19.63
C ARG A 36 -13.61 -40.73 -19.95
N CYS A 37 -13.70 -39.69 -20.78
CA CYS A 37 -12.58 -38.83 -21.13
C CYS A 37 -12.01 -38.30 -19.81
N SER A 38 -10.98 -38.98 -19.33
CA SER A 38 -10.30 -38.63 -18.09
C SER A 38 -9.75 -37.25 -18.35
N SER A 39 -10.32 -36.25 -17.69
CA SER A 39 -9.95 -34.85 -17.89
C SER A 39 -8.44 -34.73 -17.67
N CYS A 40 -7.67 -34.59 -18.75
CA CYS A 40 -6.26 -34.33 -18.66
C CYS A 40 -6.07 -33.09 -17.79
N SER A 41 -5.43 -33.26 -16.64
CA SER A 41 -5.06 -32.13 -15.80
C SER A 41 -3.97 -31.34 -16.50
N LEU A 42 -3.91 -30.04 -16.25
CA LEU A 42 -2.78 -29.22 -16.69
C LEU A 42 -1.46 -29.85 -16.25
N LEU A 43 -1.40 -30.41 -15.04
CA LEU A 43 -0.20 -31.03 -14.47
C LEU A 43 0.23 -32.33 -15.17
N ASP A 44 -0.63 -32.94 -15.98
CA ASP A 44 -0.32 -34.17 -16.72
C ASP A 44 0.45 -33.88 -18.03
N LEU A 45 0.58 -32.60 -18.40
CA LEU A 45 1.37 -32.19 -19.55
C LEU A 45 2.89 -32.35 -19.28
N PRO A 46 3.69 -32.70 -20.31
CA PRO A 46 5.15 -32.66 -20.22
C PRO A 46 5.66 -31.27 -19.78
N SER A 47 6.76 -31.24 -19.01
CA SER A 47 7.35 -29.99 -18.51
C SER A 47 7.73 -29.00 -19.60
N GLU A 48 8.07 -29.47 -20.80
CA GLU A 48 8.36 -28.63 -21.95
C GLU A 48 7.14 -27.78 -22.35
N LEU A 49 5.94 -28.37 -22.34
CA LEU A 49 4.71 -27.65 -22.62
C LEU A 49 4.39 -26.62 -21.52
N HIS A 50 4.70 -26.94 -20.25
CA HIS A 50 4.57 -25.97 -19.17
C HIS A 50 5.51 -24.77 -19.36
N LEU A 51 6.77 -25.00 -19.73
CA LEU A 51 7.73 -23.92 -20.00
C LEU A 51 7.28 -23.07 -21.19
N GLN A 52 6.77 -23.70 -22.24
CA GLN A 52 6.21 -23.00 -23.39
C GLN A 52 4.99 -22.15 -23.00
N LEU A 53 4.04 -22.70 -22.23
CA LEU A 53 2.90 -21.94 -21.71
C LEU A 53 3.35 -20.73 -20.89
N MET A 54 4.32 -20.93 -19.99
CA MET A 54 4.86 -19.84 -19.17
C MET A 54 5.56 -18.74 -19.99
N SER A 55 6.10 -19.07 -21.17
CA SER A 55 6.72 -18.06 -22.05
C SER A 55 5.71 -17.08 -22.66
N TRP A 56 4.42 -17.42 -22.67
CA TRP A 56 3.35 -16.58 -23.19
C TRP A 56 2.61 -15.80 -22.10
N LEU A 57 2.90 -16.09 -20.84
CA LEU A 57 2.33 -15.41 -19.70
C LEU A 57 3.15 -14.18 -19.35
N ASP A 58 2.47 -13.11 -18.95
CA ASP A 58 3.15 -11.94 -18.41
C ASP A 58 3.69 -12.24 -17.00
N PHE A 59 4.49 -11.31 -16.46
CA PHE A 59 5.06 -11.50 -15.13
C PHE A 59 4.00 -11.69 -14.04
N ARG A 60 2.85 -11.01 -14.15
CA ARG A 60 1.80 -11.07 -13.13
C ARG A 60 1.12 -12.43 -13.14
N ASP A 61 0.80 -12.95 -14.32
CA ASP A 61 0.17 -14.26 -14.50
C ASP A 61 1.11 -15.38 -14.06
N ILE A 62 2.41 -15.24 -14.33
CA ILE A 62 3.43 -16.15 -13.79
C ILE A 62 3.42 -16.12 -12.25
N GLN A 63 3.36 -14.95 -11.61
CA GLN A 63 3.29 -14.88 -10.14
C GLN A 63 2.02 -15.53 -9.59
N MET A 64 0.89 -15.35 -10.25
CA MET A 64 -0.36 -16.01 -9.88
C MET A 64 -0.23 -17.53 -10.01
N LEU A 65 0.30 -18.02 -11.13
CA LEU A 65 0.52 -19.45 -11.35
C LEU A 65 1.46 -20.05 -10.29
N ARG A 66 2.58 -19.38 -9.98
CA ARG A 66 3.52 -19.78 -8.92
C ARG A 66 2.90 -19.82 -7.52
N ALA A 67 1.88 -19.00 -7.26
CA ALA A 67 1.17 -19.01 -5.99
C ALA A 67 0.19 -20.18 -5.85
N THR A 68 -0.27 -20.76 -6.97
CA THR A 68 -1.24 -21.87 -6.95
C THR A 68 -0.63 -23.23 -6.65
N ASN A 69 0.61 -23.48 -7.05
CA ASN A 69 1.23 -24.80 -6.95
C ASN A 69 2.75 -24.72 -6.75
N SER A 70 3.28 -25.57 -5.86
CA SER A 70 4.73 -25.67 -5.59
C SER A 70 5.54 -26.11 -6.81
N TYR A 71 4.98 -26.90 -7.73
CA TYR A 71 5.61 -27.27 -8.99
C TYR A 71 5.93 -26.03 -9.84
N PHE A 72 4.91 -25.22 -10.17
CA PHE A 72 5.10 -24.00 -10.96
C PHE A 72 5.98 -22.98 -10.25
N ARG A 73 6.00 -22.97 -8.91
CA ARG A 73 6.85 -22.08 -8.12
C ARG A 73 8.34 -22.24 -8.45
N HIS A 74 8.79 -23.47 -8.69
CA HIS A 74 10.19 -23.80 -8.94
C HIS A 74 10.52 -23.98 -10.42
N LEU A 75 9.51 -24.00 -11.30
CA LEU A 75 9.71 -24.31 -12.71
C LEU A 75 10.56 -23.22 -13.41
N PRO A 76 10.25 -21.91 -13.33
CA PRO A 76 11.21 -20.89 -13.72
C PRO A 76 12.23 -20.64 -12.61
N SER A 77 13.50 -20.56 -12.98
CA SER A 77 14.58 -20.13 -12.09
C SER A 77 14.37 -18.68 -11.61
N ASP A 78 14.91 -18.34 -10.44
CA ASP A 78 14.82 -16.98 -9.91
C ASP A 78 15.45 -15.94 -10.85
N THR A 79 16.50 -16.31 -11.59
CA THR A 79 17.12 -15.46 -12.63
C THR A 79 16.17 -15.21 -13.80
N GLN A 80 15.44 -16.24 -14.27
CA GLN A 80 14.41 -16.06 -15.29
C GLN A 80 13.29 -15.15 -14.79
N ILE A 81 12.83 -15.35 -13.56
CA ILE A 81 11.79 -14.51 -12.93
C ILE A 81 12.25 -13.06 -12.83
N ALA A 82 13.49 -12.81 -12.41
CA ALA A 82 14.04 -11.47 -12.31
C ALA A 82 14.13 -10.77 -13.68
N ARG A 83 14.48 -11.51 -14.73
CA ARG A 83 14.49 -11.02 -16.12
C ARG A 83 13.08 -10.70 -16.61
N ILE A 84 12.15 -11.66 -16.52
CA ILE A 84 10.75 -11.46 -16.94
C ILE A 84 10.13 -10.26 -16.22
N ARG A 85 10.42 -10.09 -14.92
CA ARG A 85 10.00 -8.90 -14.16
C ARG A 85 10.54 -7.61 -14.75
N ARG A 86 11.83 -7.57 -15.08
CA ARG A 86 12.49 -6.38 -15.61
C ARG A 86 11.88 -5.99 -16.94
N ASP A 87 11.68 -6.97 -17.83
CA ASP A 87 11.13 -6.76 -19.17
C ASP A 87 9.69 -6.25 -19.06
N TYR A 88 8.86 -6.91 -18.24
CA TYR A 88 7.49 -6.46 -17.97
C TYR A 88 7.41 -5.03 -17.39
N VAL A 89 8.33 -4.66 -16.48
CA VAL A 89 8.41 -3.29 -15.97
C VAL A 89 8.80 -2.31 -17.08
N ALA A 90 9.74 -2.66 -17.95
CA ALA A 90 10.13 -1.82 -19.08
C ALA A 90 8.96 -1.60 -20.05
N ASP A 91 8.19 -2.65 -20.34
CA ASP A 91 6.99 -2.57 -21.19
C ASP A 91 5.93 -1.64 -20.59
N LEU A 92 5.67 -1.74 -19.28
CA LEU A 92 4.75 -0.84 -18.58
C LEU A 92 5.20 0.62 -18.64
N VAL A 93 6.50 0.88 -18.45
CA VAL A 93 7.05 2.23 -18.57
C VAL A 93 6.90 2.74 -19.99
N SER A 94 7.22 1.92 -20.99
CA SER A 94 7.10 2.28 -22.41
C SER A 94 5.66 2.62 -22.81
N ALA A 95 4.70 1.76 -22.42
CA ALA A 95 3.28 1.99 -22.64
C ALA A 95 2.80 3.31 -22.02
N GLU A 96 3.26 3.60 -20.80
CA GLU A 96 2.94 4.86 -20.12
C GLU A 96 3.53 6.09 -20.83
N MET A 97 4.79 6.01 -21.31
CA MET A 97 5.39 7.10 -22.08
C MET A 97 4.60 7.35 -23.37
N LYS A 98 4.17 6.29 -24.05
CA LYS A 98 3.36 6.37 -25.27
C LYS A 98 2.02 7.05 -25.01
N GLU A 99 1.33 6.68 -23.94
CA GLU A 99 0.05 7.29 -23.57
C GLU A 99 0.19 8.81 -23.30
N VAL A 100 1.29 9.24 -22.68
CA VAL A 100 1.59 10.66 -22.46
C VAL A 100 1.85 11.38 -23.78
N ALA A 101 2.62 10.77 -24.68
CA ALA A 101 2.89 11.34 -25.99
C ALA A 101 1.60 11.50 -26.82
N GLU A 102 0.72 10.50 -26.81
CA GLU A 102 -0.59 10.53 -27.47
C GLU A 102 -1.50 11.61 -26.86
N SER A 103 -1.53 11.70 -25.53
CA SER A 103 -2.30 12.74 -24.83
C SER A 103 -1.81 14.15 -25.17
N ALA A 104 -0.50 14.36 -25.29
CA ALA A 104 0.08 15.63 -25.69
C ALA A 104 -0.25 16.00 -27.15
N ALA A 105 -0.22 15.02 -28.07
CA ALA A 105 -0.59 15.23 -29.47
C ALA A 105 -2.09 15.59 -29.62
N ASN A 106 -2.95 14.93 -28.84
CA ASN A 106 -4.38 15.21 -28.83
C ASN A 106 -4.69 16.59 -28.22
N ALA A 107 -3.98 16.97 -27.15
CA ALA A 107 -4.11 18.29 -26.53
C ALA A 107 -3.68 19.42 -27.48
N ALA A 108 -2.66 19.19 -28.32
CA ALA A 108 -2.23 20.17 -29.33
C ALA A 108 -3.24 20.36 -30.48
N SER A 109 -4.07 19.33 -30.74
CA SER A 109 -5.04 19.33 -31.85
C SER A 109 -6.42 19.85 -31.45
N THR A 110 -6.72 19.86 -30.15
CA THR A 110 -8.04 20.23 -29.64
C THR A 110 -8.06 21.72 -29.29
N PRO A 111 -8.89 22.56 -29.96
CA PRO A 111 -9.01 23.97 -29.60
C PRO A 111 -9.49 24.10 -28.15
N ALA A 112 -8.90 25.03 -27.41
CA ALA A 112 -9.06 25.20 -25.96
C ALA A 112 -10.54 25.24 -25.53
N SER A 113 -11.09 24.10 -25.12
CA SER A 113 -12.39 24.02 -24.48
C SER A 113 -12.17 24.15 -22.97
N ASN A 114 -12.80 25.16 -22.36
CA ASN A 114 -12.58 25.57 -20.96
C ASN A 114 -13.17 24.63 -19.89
N ASP A 115 -13.48 23.38 -20.21
CA ASP A 115 -14.14 22.47 -19.28
C ASP A 115 -13.11 21.65 -18.46
N THR A 116 -12.42 22.34 -17.53
CA THR A 116 -11.20 21.83 -16.88
C THR A 116 -11.40 20.98 -15.61
N SER A 117 -12.60 20.51 -15.29
CA SER A 117 -12.92 20.23 -13.87
C SER A 117 -13.28 18.81 -13.43
N SER A 118 -13.37 17.79 -14.31
CA SER A 118 -13.95 16.49 -13.90
C SER A 118 -13.07 15.23 -14.03
N ASP A 119 -12.02 15.21 -14.86
CA ASP A 119 -11.44 13.92 -15.30
C ASP A 119 -10.31 13.33 -14.44
N ASP A 120 -9.82 14.05 -13.42
CA ASP A 120 -8.67 13.58 -12.63
C ASP A 120 -9.02 12.36 -11.73
N ALA A 121 -10.29 12.20 -11.35
CA ALA A 121 -10.72 11.10 -10.47
C ALA A 121 -10.63 9.71 -11.12
N SER A 122 -10.75 9.63 -12.45
CA SER A 122 -10.62 8.39 -13.22
C SER A 122 -9.18 8.03 -13.57
N GLN A 123 -8.21 8.91 -13.32
CA GLN A 123 -6.83 8.64 -13.70
C GLN A 123 -6.27 7.43 -12.92
N ARG A 124 -5.75 6.46 -13.67
CA ARG A 124 -5.07 5.29 -13.12
C ARG A 124 -3.57 5.41 -13.33
N LEU A 125 -2.82 5.03 -12.31
CA LEU A 125 -1.36 5.02 -12.32
C LEU A 125 -0.85 3.61 -12.00
N THR A 126 0.29 3.29 -12.58
CA THR A 126 0.97 2.01 -12.36
C THR A 126 1.84 2.07 -11.11
N CYS A 127 1.62 1.14 -10.18
CA CYS A 127 2.56 0.89 -9.08
C CYS A 127 3.60 -0.13 -9.53
N TYR A 128 4.86 0.27 -9.67
CA TYR A 128 5.94 -0.61 -10.14
C TYR A 128 6.46 -1.60 -9.09
N SER A 129 5.93 -1.54 -7.87
CA SER A 129 6.27 -2.48 -6.79
C SER A 129 5.34 -3.69 -6.75
N CYS A 130 4.02 -3.49 -6.89
CA CYS A 130 3.04 -4.58 -6.99
C CYS A 130 2.53 -4.82 -8.42
N LEU A 131 2.94 -3.99 -9.38
CA LEU A 131 2.62 -4.11 -10.80
C LEU A 131 1.12 -4.04 -11.11
N ARG A 132 0.37 -3.27 -10.30
CA ARG A 132 -1.07 -3.04 -10.47
C ARG A 132 -1.34 -1.62 -10.98
N HIS A 133 -2.37 -1.49 -11.83
CA HIS A 133 -2.97 -0.23 -12.23
C HIS A 133 -4.03 0.18 -11.18
N LEU A 134 -3.71 1.20 -10.40
CA LEU A 134 -4.52 1.66 -9.27
C LEU A 134 -4.99 3.09 -9.52
N LEU A 135 -6.07 3.49 -8.86
CA LEU A 135 -6.57 4.85 -8.93
C LEU A 135 -5.58 5.84 -8.31
N ILE A 136 -5.62 7.10 -8.74
CA ILE A 136 -4.72 8.17 -8.31
C ILE A 136 -4.67 8.32 -6.77
N HIS A 137 -5.78 8.12 -6.07
CA HIS A 137 -5.86 8.21 -4.60
C HIS A 137 -5.04 7.14 -3.85
N ALA A 138 -4.58 6.09 -4.54
CA ALA A 138 -3.70 5.07 -3.97
C ALA A 138 -2.22 5.51 -3.92
N PHE A 139 -1.89 6.73 -4.37
CA PHE A 139 -0.54 7.27 -4.44
C PHE A 139 -0.46 8.61 -3.70
N SER A 140 0.68 8.87 -3.04
CA SER A 140 0.93 10.21 -2.49
C SER A 140 1.22 11.19 -3.63
N ARG A 141 0.94 12.47 -3.45
CA ARG A 141 1.17 13.54 -4.44
C ARG A 141 2.61 13.58 -4.93
N THR A 142 3.57 13.28 -4.06
CA THR A 142 4.99 13.15 -4.41
C THR A 142 5.30 11.98 -5.36
N GLN A 143 4.46 10.94 -5.38
CA GLN A 143 4.55 9.85 -6.36
C GLN A 143 3.83 10.17 -7.67
N MET A 144 2.96 11.18 -7.71
CA MET A 144 2.15 11.53 -8.89
C MET A 144 2.68 12.73 -9.66
N THR A 145 3.54 13.52 -9.02
CA THR A 145 4.04 14.80 -9.55
C THR A 145 5.55 14.78 -9.80
N ARG A 146 6.06 15.85 -10.44
CA ARG A 146 7.48 16.06 -10.72
C ARG A 146 8.07 14.87 -11.48
N ARG A 147 9.31 14.46 -11.14
CA ARG A 147 10.04 13.40 -11.83
C ARG A 147 9.37 12.02 -11.78
N ARG A 148 8.38 11.81 -10.91
CA ARG A 148 7.64 10.56 -10.78
C ARG A 148 6.28 10.59 -11.47
N GLY A 149 5.84 11.75 -11.94
CA GLY A 149 4.60 11.86 -12.69
C GLY A 149 4.62 11.04 -13.98
N LYS A 150 3.47 10.96 -14.62
CA LYS A 150 3.33 10.22 -15.88
C LYS A 150 4.28 10.78 -16.94
N GLY A 151 4.98 9.91 -17.67
CA GLY A 151 5.90 10.36 -18.73
C GLY A 151 7.29 10.80 -18.25
N HIS A 152 7.57 10.77 -16.94
CA HIS A 152 8.83 11.26 -16.39
C HIS A 152 9.84 10.14 -16.08
N ALA A 153 11.12 10.53 -16.00
CA ALA A 153 12.26 9.62 -15.87
C ALA A 153 12.23 8.72 -14.62
N ASP A 154 11.62 9.18 -13.51
CA ASP A 154 11.49 8.40 -12.27
C ASP A 154 10.09 7.76 -12.11
N ALA A 155 9.26 7.72 -13.17
CA ALA A 155 7.95 7.06 -13.14
C ALA A 155 8.04 5.60 -12.70
N SER A 156 9.06 4.87 -13.18
CA SER A 156 9.35 3.48 -12.81
C SER A 156 9.63 3.27 -11.32
N LYS A 157 9.96 4.33 -10.58
CA LYS A 157 10.18 4.29 -9.14
C LYS A 157 8.89 4.45 -8.33
N ARG A 158 7.74 4.70 -8.99
CA ARG A 158 6.44 4.89 -8.30
C ARG A 158 5.99 3.66 -7.54
N PHE A 159 5.34 3.90 -6.41
CA PHE A 159 4.70 2.87 -5.60
C PHE A 159 3.42 3.40 -4.95
N CYS A 160 2.44 2.51 -4.75
CA CYS A 160 1.21 2.83 -4.04
C CYS A 160 1.41 2.79 -2.51
N VAL A 161 0.43 3.30 -1.78
CA VAL A 161 0.37 3.30 -0.31
C VAL A 161 0.65 1.90 0.27
N ASP A 162 -0.07 0.87 -0.17
CA ASP A 162 0.09 -0.50 0.34
C ASP A 162 1.53 -1.00 0.20
N CYS A 163 2.13 -0.75 -0.96
CA CYS A 163 3.52 -1.12 -1.22
C CYS A 163 4.49 -0.30 -0.39
N ALA A 164 4.21 0.99 -0.17
CA ALA A 164 5.06 1.84 0.66
C ALA A 164 5.11 1.32 2.10
N LEU A 165 3.95 0.98 2.67
CA LEU A 165 3.83 0.50 4.04
C LEU A 165 4.43 -0.90 4.20
N ARG A 166 4.03 -1.84 3.34
CA ARG A 166 4.48 -3.24 3.40
C ARG A 166 5.98 -3.40 3.16
N LEU A 167 6.56 -2.58 2.28
CA LEU A 167 7.99 -2.63 1.96
C LEU A 167 8.80 -1.58 2.74
N HIS A 168 8.19 -0.93 3.74
CA HIS A 168 8.82 0.10 4.57
C HIS A 168 9.57 1.18 3.77
N LYS A 169 9.01 1.61 2.63
CA LYS A 169 9.61 2.63 1.75
C LYS A 169 9.51 4.05 2.32
N TRP A 170 8.55 4.26 3.21
CA TRP A 170 8.41 5.52 3.93
C TRP A 170 9.03 5.40 5.30
N GLU A 171 9.76 6.45 5.69
CA GLU A 171 10.22 6.57 7.05
C GLU A 171 9.05 6.92 7.96
N PRO A 172 8.87 6.19 9.07
CA PRO A 172 7.89 6.55 10.08
C PRO A 172 8.11 7.99 10.54
N GLY A 173 7.02 8.75 10.60
CA GLY A 173 6.97 10.17 10.93
C GLY A 173 6.88 11.11 9.75
N ILE A 174 6.99 10.60 8.52
CA ILE A 174 6.80 11.43 7.33
C ILE A 174 5.35 11.89 7.19
N SER A 175 5.17 13.14 6.82
CA SER A 175 3.89 13.69 6.35
C SER A 175 3.81 13.63 4.83
N LEU A 176 2.66 13.19 4.35
CA LEU A 176 2.41 12.90 2.94
C LEU A 176 1.08 13.49 2.54
N SER A 177 1.07 14.17 1.39
CA SER A 177 -0.17 14.68 0.80
C SER A 177 -0.76 13.66 -0.17
N PHE A 178 -2.08 13.52 -0.17
CA PHE A 178 -2.87 12.68 -1.08
C PHE A 178 -3.97 13.51 -1.74
N SER A 179 -4.70 12.93 -2.70
CA SER A 179 -5.88 13.58 -3.28
C SER A 179 -7.02 13.77 -2.28
N TRP A 180 -7.07 12.94 -1.23
CA TRP A 180 -8.06 13.01 -0.15
C TRP A 180 -7.61 13.85 1.06
N GLY A 181 -6.44 14.49 1.01
CA GLY A 181 -5.91 15.33 2.08
C GLY A 181 -4.52 14.91 2.55
N ASP A 182 -4.06 15.54 3.63
CA ASP A 182 -2.76 15.21 4.23
C ASP A 182 -2.88 14.05 5.21
N ALA A 183 -1.79 13.30 5.34
CA ALA A 183 -1.69 12.16 6.25
C ALA A 183 -0.30 12.05 6.84
N VAL A 184 -0.21 11.45 8.02
CA VAL A 184 1.06 11.14 8.68
C VAL A 184 1.23 9.63 8.76
N TYR A 185 2.40 9.14 8.39
CA TYR A 185 2.77 7.76 8.69
C TYR A 185 3.28 7.70 10.13
N CYS A 186 2.39 7.44 11.09
CA CYS A 186 2.67 7.62 12.51
C CYS A 186 3.86 6.78 12.99
N ARG A 187 4.82 7.42 13.65
CA ARG A 187 6.01 6.74 14.18
C ARG A 187 5.67 5.64 15.18
N ARG A 188 4.61 5.81 15.98
CA ARG A 188 4.22 4.90 17.05
C ARG A 188 3.35 3.74 16.58
N CYS A 189 2.18 4.01 16.01
CA CYS A 189 1.26 2.93 15.61
C CYS A 189 1.60 2.31 14.26
N ARG A 190 2.56 2.87 13.51
CA ARG A 190 2.91 2.46 12.13
C ARG A 190 1.70 2.43 11.19
N GLY A 191 0.69 3.25 11.47
CA GLY A 191 -0.46 3.46 10.62
C GLY A 191 -0.29 4.73 9.79
N LEU A 192 -0.75 4.71 8.54
CA LEU A 192 -0.97 5.93 7.77
C LEU A 192 -2.32 6.51 8.20
N VAL A 193 -2.30 7.66 8.87
CA VAL A 193 -3.51 8.26 9.45
C VAL A 193 -3.80 9.61 8.79
N PRO A 194 -5.01 9.82 8.24
CA PRO A 194 -5.43 11.11 7.71
C PRO A 194 -5.44 12.22 8.77
N LEU A 195 -4.99 13.41 8.40
CA LEU A 195 -5.04 14.62 9.23
C LEU A 195 -6.34 15.36 8.88
N ARG A 196 -7.36 15.25 9.74
CA ARG A 196 -8.71 15.75 9.42
C ARG A 196 -8.91 17.24 9.74
N ASN A 197 -8.40 17.71 10.88
CA ASN A 197 -8.73 19.03 11.44
C ASN A 197 -7.51 19.80 11.99
N SER A 198 -6.34 19.17 12.01
CA SER A 198 -5.18 19.71 12.70
C SER A 198 -4.17 20.28 11.69
N PRO A 199 -3.44 21.35 12.04
CA PRO A 199 -2.41 21.87 11.15
C PRO A 199 -1.37 20.77 10.93
N ALA A 200 -1.13 20.46 9.66
CA ALA A 200 -0.13 19.49 9.21
C ALA A 200 1.26 19.73 9.82
N GLU A 201 1.51 20.93 10.34
CA GLU A 201 2.75 21.36 10.98
C GLU A 201 3.17 20.48 12.17
N TRP A 202 2.30 20.22 13.16
CA TRP A 202 2.71 19.42 14.32
C TRP A 202 2.87 17.94 13.96
N ALA A 203 1.99 17.42 13.09
CA ALA A 203 2.06 16.04 12.64
C ALA A 203 3.34 15.81 11.82
N GLY A 204 3.76 16.80 11.01
CA GLY A 204 5.05 16.79 10.32
C GLY A 204 6.25 16.95 11.25
N THR A 205 6.10 17.73 12.32
CA THR A 205 7.17 17.99 13.29
C THR A 205 7.44 16.77 14.17
N LEU A 206 6.40 16.18 14.76
CA LEU A 206 6.53 15.03 15.65
C LEU A 206 6.46 13.68 14.94
N GLY A 207 5.81 13.63 13.77
CA GLY A 207 5.57 12.39 13.06
C GLY A 207 4.53 11.47 13.73
N LEU A 208 3.62 12.01 14.53
CA LEU A 208 2.61 11.23 15.27
C LEU A 208 1.22 11.48 14.71
N CYS A 209 0.34 10.47 14.79
CA CYS A 209 -1.10 10.69 14.60
C CYS A 209 -1.73 11.23 15.91
N GLU A 210 -2.91 11.83 15.78
CA GLU A 210 -3.64 12.47 16.89
C GLU A 210 -3.86 11.52 18.07
N GLY A 211 -4.29 10.28 17.81
CA GLY A 211 -4.46 9.28 18.87
C GLY A 211 -3.15 8.94 19.59
N CYS A 212 -2.02 8.86 18.88
CA CYS A 212 -0.73 8.58 19.51
C CYS A 212 -0.14 9.79 20.25
N GLN A 213 -0.39 11.00 19.73
CA GLN A 213 -0.05 12.26 20.38
C GLN A 213 -0.79 12.37 21.72
N ALA A 214 -2.11 12.17 21.72
CA ALA A 214 -2.95 12.24 22.91
C ALA A 214 -2.49 11.22 23.98
N VAL A 215 -2.18 9.99 23.60
CA VAL A 215 -1.69 8.97 24.54
C VAL A 215 -0.29 9.30 25.10
N LEU A 216 0.51 10.11 24.40
CA LEU A 216 1.78 10.63 24.93
C LEU A 216 1.60 11.89 25.79
N GLY A 217 0.39 12.43 25.89
CA GLY A 217 0.11 13.63 26.68
C GLY A 217 0.71 14.91 26.07
N ILE A 218 1.08 14.88 24.78
CA ILE A 218 1.56 16.06 24.07
C ILE A 218 0.33 16.92 23.75
N PRO A 219 0.26 18.18 24.22
CA PRO A 219 -0.90 19.04 23.99
C PRO A 219 -1.09 19.38 22.50
N ASP A 220 -2.25 19.93 22.15
CA ASP A 220 -2.45 20.51 20.82
C ASP A 220 -1.62 21.81 20.72
N TRP A 221 -0.93 21.99 19.61
CA TRP A 221 -0.03 23.13 19.38
C TRP A 221 -0.77 24.47 19.50
N ARG A 222 -2.06 24.50 19.12
CA ARG A 222 -2.90 25.71 19.16
C ARG A 222 -3.16 26.22 20.56
N GLN A 223 -3.10 25.37 21.59
CA GLN A 223 -3.36 25.79 22.97
C GLN A 223 -2.21 26.61 23.57
N HIS A 224 -1.14 26.79 22.79
CA HIS A 224 0.16 27.15 23.30
C HIS A 224 0.85 28.16 22.36
N GLU A 225 0.17 29.22 21.93
CA GLU A 225 0.80 30.33 21.17
C GLU A 225 1.67 31.28 22.02
N GLY A 226 2.06 30.88 23.24
CA GLY A 226 2.98 31.64 24.10
C GLY A 226 4.46 31.43 23.72
N GLU A 227 5.30 32.45 23.93
CA GLU A 227 6.71 32.47 23.50
C GLU A 227 7.57 31.30 24.05
N GLY A 228 7.22 30.75 25.22
CA GLY A 228 7.94 29.61 25.83
C GLY A 228 7.64 28.23 25.23
N THR A 229 6.50 28.07 24.56
CA THR A 229 5.99 26.73 24.19
C THR A 229 6.76 26.08 23.06
N ARG A 230 7.39 26.91 22.22
CA ARG A 230 8.21 26.44 21.11
C ARG A 230 9.38 25.58 21.60
N GLY A 231 9.92 25.88 22.79
CA GLY A 231 10.97 25.09 23.44
C GLY A 231 10.51 23.66 23.71
N PHE A 232 9.39 23.51 24.41
CA PHE A 232 8.81 22.20 24.74
C PHE A 232 8.63 21.31 23.51
N TRP A 233 8.12 21.86 22.40
CA TRP A 233 7.89 21.07 21.17
C TRP A 233 9.19 20.58 20.53
N TYR A 234 10.23 21.41 20.48
CA TYR A 234 11.52 20.98 19.94
C TYR A 234 12.19 19.93 20.83
N GLU A 235 12.06 20.06 22.14
CA GLU A 235 12.57 19.06 23.08
C GLU A 235 11.80 17.75 23.00
N ALA A 236 10.46 17.79 22.97
CA ALA A 236 9.62 16.61 22.76
C ALA A 236 9.93 15.93 21.42
N LYS A 237 10.16 16.71 20.35
CA LYS A 237 10.62 16.18 19.06
C LYS A 237 11.99 15.53 19.17
N ALA A 238 12.95 16.17 19.85
CA ALA A 238 14.29 15.63 20.04
C ALA A 238 14.27 14.32 20.84
N LEU A 239 13.43 14.23 21.88
CA LEU A 239 13.20 12.99 22.63
C LEU A 239 12.63 11.88 21.74
N LEU A 240 11.64 12.20 20.91
CA LEU A 240 11.08 11.26 19.93
C LEU A 240 12.16 10.80 18.94
N ASP A 241 12.87 11.73 18.31
CA ASP A 241 13.93 11.41 17.34
C ASP A 241 15.03 10.52 17.95
N ARG A 242 15.47 10.82 19.18
CA ARG A 242 16.46 10.03 19.92
C ARG A 242 15.97 8.59 20.17
N ASN A 243 14.77 8.45 20.73
CA ASN A 243 14.17 7.13 21.01
C ASN A 243 14.02 6.31 19.72
N PHE A 244 13.61 6.94 18.62
CA PHE A 244 13.48 6.26 17.33
C PHE A 244 14.83 5.89 16.69
N ALA A 245 15.85 6.72 16.85
CA ALA A 245 17.20 6.40 16.40
C ALA A 245 17.78 5.21 17.17
N GLU A 246 17.54 5.13 18.47
CA GLU A 246 17.93 3.99 19.31
C GLU A 246 17.18 2.71 18.92
N GLN A 247 15.88 2.82 18.63
CA GLN A 247 15.07 1.70 18.16
C GLN A 247 15.58 1.12 16.84
N ARG A 248 16.10 1.95 15.92
CA ARG A 248 16.72 1.46 14.67
C ARG A 248 18.03 0.70 14.93
N LYS A 249 18.75 1.00 16.01
CA LYS A 249 19.99 0.29 16.39
C LYS A 249 19.68 -1.03 17.10
N GLY A 250 18.67 -1.03 17.97
CA GLY A 250 18.22 -2.22 18.70
C GLY A 250 17.17 -2.99 17.90
N MET A 251 17.60 -3.85 16.98
CA MET A 251 16.72 -4.69 16.16
C MET A 251 16.06 -5.80 16.99
N GLN A 252 15.25 -5.48 18.01
CA GLN A 252 14.46 -6.46 18.76
C GLN A 252 13.33 -5.81 19.57
N GLY A 253 12.14 -5.77 18.96
CA GLY A 253 10.85 -5.56 19.64
C GLY A 253 10.54 -4.12 20.04
N GLU A 254 9.35 -3.63 19.65
CA GLU A 254 8.72 -2.50 20.34
C GLU A 254 8.45 -2.91 21.79
N ARG A 255 9.39 -2.59 22.71
CA ARG A 255 9.12 -2.71 24.14
C ARG A 255 8.07 -1.68 24.50
N ALA A 256 6.94 -2.14 25.02
CA ALA A 256 5.90 -1.27 25.57
C ALA A 256 6.52 -0.25 26.56
N ASP A 257 7.51 -0.69 27.32
CA ASP A 257 8.31 0.08 28.27
C ASP A 257 8.91 1.35 27.66
N MET A 258 9.38 1.32 26.41
CA MET A 258 9.96 2.50 25.74
C MET A 258 8.93 3.63 25.63
N TRP A 259 7.68 3.28 25.36
CA TRP A 259 6.60 4.26 25.22
C TRP A 259 6.14 4.84 26.55
N GLU A 260 6.27 4.07 27.62
CA GLU A 260 6.00 4.52 28.98
C GLU A 260 7.12 5.44 29.47
N THR A 261 8.39 5.08 29.24
CA THR A 261 9.54 5.95 29.51
C THR A 261 9.41 7.27 28.77
N LEU A 262 9.14 7.24 27.46
CA LEU A 262 8.99 8.45 26.67
C LEU A 262 7.83 9.31 27.18
N ARG A 263 6.70 8.70 27.58
CA ARG A 263 5.59 9.45 28.20
C ARG A 263 6.02 10.12 29.50
N GLY A 264 6.80 9.43 30.34
CA GLY A 264 7.37 9.98 31.56
C GLY A 264 8.32 11.15 31.29
N GLU A 265 9.22 11.02 30.32
CA GLU A 265 10.13 12.10 29.91
C GLU A 265 9.38 13.33 29.39
N ILE A 266 8.38 13.14 28.53
CA ILE A 266 7.53 14.23 28.01
C ILE A 266 6.75 14.91 29.14
N ALA A 267 6.21 14.13 30.09
CA ALA A 267 5.54 14.68 31.25
C ALA A 267 6.48 15.51 32.14
N SER A 268 7.74 15.06 32.30
CA SER A 268 8.78 15.80 33.01
C SER A 268 9.11 17.13 32.32
N LEU A 269 9.26 17.14 30.99
CA LEU A 269 9.50 18.38 30.23
C LEU A 269 8.39 19.40 30.47
N ARG A 270 7.13 18.94 30.49
CA ARG A 270 5.97 19.80 30.74
C ARG A 270 5.94 20.37 32.15
N LEU A 271 6.47 19.67 33.14
CA LEU A 271 6.58 20.18 34.51
C LEU A 271 7.68 21.23 34.62
N SER A 272 8.82 21.03 33.97
CA SER A 272 9.91 22.01 33.93
C SER A 272 9.46 23.33 33.29
N GLU A 273 8.75 23.27 32.17
CA GLU A 273 8.22 24.46 31.49
C GLU A 273 7.29 25.28 32.40
N LYS A 274 6.46 24.61 33.22
CA LYS A 274 5.56 25.28 34.16
C LYS A 274 6.27 25.94 35.35
N LEU A 275 7.52 25.56 35.64
CA LEU A 275 8.30 26.12 36.74
C LEU A 275 9.16 27.32 36.32
N GLU A 276 9.39 27.50 35.02
CA GLU A 276 10.16 28.63 34.48
C GLU A 276 9.31 29.89 34.22
N VAL A 277 7.98 29.77 34.28
CA VAL A 277 7.00 30.87 34.12
C VAL A 277 6.59 31.44 35.48
#